data_AF-A0A3B8QQL9-F1
#
_entry.id   AF-A0A3B8QQL9-F1
#
_cell.length_a   1.000
_cell.length_b   1.000
_cell.length_c   1.000
_cell.angle_alpha   90.00
_cell.angle_beta   90.00
_cell.angle_gamma   90.00
#
_symmetry.space_group_name_H-M   'P 1'
#
loop_
_entity.id
_entity.type
_entity.pdbx_description
1 polymer ?
#
loop_
_entity_poly.entity_id
_entity_poly.type
_entity_poly.pdbx_seq_one_letter_code
_entity_poly.pdbx_strand_id
1 'polypeptide(L)'
;MSEPSKAISSQVPYEDLGPRSLQIGLAAYEVDTKTLNLYEVKRGSGLHDAGKRRQILRDLLCMELQAKSYGKSKGFEVDQSRAHIIFYYGKCSIKQPFALTSDGLNTHFGFPIKEEVEAANALFKKRLFEILSGQ
;
A
#
# COMPACT_ATOMS: atom_id res chain seq x y z
N MET A 1 21.70 6.89 -26.75
CA MET A 1 21.54 7.23 -25.32
C MET A 1 22.66 6.55 -24.55
N SER A 2 23.64 7.31 -24.05
CA SER A 2 24.91 6.77 -23.53
C SER A 2 24.87 6.33 -22.06
N GLU A 3 23.83 6.66 -21.31
CA GLU A 3 23.71 6.29 -19.89
C GLU A 3 22.26 5.90 -19.55
N PRO A 4 21.95 4.59 -19.49
CA PRO A 4 20.61 4.08 -19.20
C PRO A 4 20.05 4.52 -17.84
N SER A 5 20.92 4.80 -16.87
CA SER A 5 20.56 5.28 -15.53
C SER A 5 19.78 6.59 -15.56
N LYS A 6 20.06 7.48 -16.52
CA LYS A 6 19.35 8.75 -16.69
C LYS A 6 17.90 8.57 -17.17
N ALA A 7 17.54 7.43 -17.74
CA ALA A 7 16.17 7.12 -18.12
C ALA A 7 15.30 6.73 -16.91
N ILE A 8 15.92 6.44 -15.75
CA ILE A 8 15.25 5.96 -14.54
C ILE A 8 14.83 7.13 -13.63
N SER A 9 15.47 8.30 -13.77
CA SER A 9 15.17 9.48 -12.96
C SER A 9 14.29 10.48 -13.71
N SER A 10 13.02 10.57 -13.35
CA SER A 10 12.21 11.75 -13.64
C SER A 10 12.61 12.87 -12.67
N GLN A 11 13.77 13.51 -12.89
CA GLN A 11 14.19 14.64 -12.07
C GLN A 11 13.24 15.82 -12.29
N VAL A 12 12.38 16.09 -11.30
CA VAL A 12 11.66 17.35 -11.18
C VAL A 12 12.45 18.28 -10.26
N PRO A 13 12.44 19.61 -10.53
CA PRO A 13 13.36 20.59 -9.93
C PRO A 13 13.23 20.82 -8.41
N TYR A 14 12.43 20.03 -7.70
CA TYR A 14 12.18 20.11 -6.25
C TYR A 14 12.39 18.79 -5.51
N GLU A 15 12.95 17.76 -6.14
CA GLU A 15 13.39 16.57 -5.39
C GLU A 15 14.73 16.88 -4.72
N ASP A 16 14.70 16.98 -3.39
CA ASP A 16 15.88 17.02 -2.54
C ASP A 16 16.75 15.78 -2.83
N LEU A 17 18.05 15.97 -3.07
CA LEU A 17 18.99 14.89 -3.44
C LEU A 17 19.27 13.90 -2.28
N GLY A 18 18.58 14.06 -1.15
CA GLY A 18 18.68 13.20 0.00
C GLY A 18 18.12 11.79 -0.22
N PRO A 19 18.39 10.86 0.71
CA PRO A 19 17.87 9.50 0.64
C PRO A 19 16.34 9.53 0.68
N ARG A 20 15.71 9.11 -0.43
CA ARG A 20 14.25 8.96 -0.51
C ARG A 20 13.81 7.75 0.33
N SER A 21 13.10 7.99 1.42
CA SER A 21 12.41 6.95 2.19
C SER A 21 11.02 6.67 1.61
N LEU A 22 10.65 5.40 1.49
CA LEU A 22 9.28 4.99 1.23
C LEU A 22 8.57 4.72 2.56
N GLN A 23 7.42 5.35 2.78
CA GLN A 23 6.58 5.05 3.92
C GLN A 23 5.76 3.79 3.65
N ILE A 24 5.76 2.87 4.60
CA ILE A 24 4.96 1.65 4.55
C ILE A 24 3.64 1.95 5.28
N GLY A 25 2.51 1.82 4.59
CA GLY A 25 1.20 2.02 5.22
C GLY A 25 0.87 0.92 6.22
N LEU A 26 1.04 -0.33 5.81
CA LEU A 26 0.85 -1.53 6.63
C LEU A 26 1.86 -2.61 6.23
N ALA A 27 2.27 -3.43 7.19
CA ALA A 27 3.07 -4.64 6.95
C ALA A 27 2.41 -5.83 7.65
N ALA A 28 2.36 -6.97 6.98
CA ALA A 28 1.92 -8.24 7.56
C ALA A 28 2.97 -9.31 7.24
N TYR A 29 3.43 -10.01 8.28
CA TYR A 29 4.35 -11.13 8.15
C TYR A 29 3.55 -12.43 8.29
N GLU A 30 3.56 -13.25 7.25
CA GLU A 30 2.93 -14.58 7.25
C GLU A 30 3.95 -15.60 7.74
N VAL A 31 3.67 -16.18 8.91
CA VAL A 31 4.61 -17.06 9.62
C VAL A 31 4.82 -18.38 8.87
N ASP A 32 3.75 -18.95 8.30
CA ASP A 32 3.79 -20.27 7.65
C ASP A 32 4.58 -20.25 6.34
N THR A 33 4.41 -19.19 5.55
CA THR A 33 5.08 -19.05 4.24
C THR A 33 6.36 -18.21 4.31
N LYS A 34 6.64 -17.59 5.47
CA LYS A 34 7.75 -16.65 5.66
C LYS A 34 7.69 -15.48 4.67
N THR A 35 6.48 -15.02 4.35
CA THR A 35 6.23 -13.94 3.39
C THR A 35 6.00 -12.62 4.12
N LEU A 36 6.78 -11.60 3.77
CA LEU A 36 6.51 -10.22 4.20
C LEU A 36 5.69 -9.49 3.15
N ASN A 37 4.44 -9.21 3.48
CA ASN A 37 3.51 -8.46 2.65
C ASN A 37 3.46 -7.00 3.11
N LEU A 38 3.71 -6.06 2.20
CA LEU A 38 3.60 -4.63 2.45
C LEU A 38 2.38 -4.06 1.73
N TYR A 39 1.70 -3.10 2.35
CA TYR A 39 0.47 -2.54 1.81
C TYR A 39 0.46 -1.02 1.86
N GLU A 40 0.03 -0.43 0.76
CA GLU A 40 -0.42 0.95 0.70
C GLU A 40 -1.96 0.95 0.69
N VAL A 41 -2.61 1.80 1.49
CA VAL A 41 -4.07 1.83 1.59
C VAL A 41 -4.63 3.13 1.01
N LYS A 42 -5.55 3.00 0.04
CA LYS A 42 -6.29 4.12 -0.54
C LYS A 42 -7.79 3.91 -0.36
N ARG A 43 -8.42 4.88 0.31
CA ARG A 43 -9.87 4.91 0.59
C ARG A 43 -10.63 5.89 -0.32
N GLY A 44 -10.01 6.49 -1.32
CA GLY A 44 -10.71 7.36 -2.27
C GLY A 44 -11.43 6.55 -3.35
N SER A 45 -12.63 6.96 -3.76
CA SER A 45 -13.35 6.40 -4.93
C SER A 45 -12.99 7.17 -6.22
N GLY A 46 -11.74 7.64 -6.33
CA GLY A 46 -11.24 8.44 -7.45
C GLY A 46 -10.21 7.67 -8.27
N LEU A 47 -10.17 7.92 -9.58
CA LEU A 47 -9.07 7.45 -10.43
C LEU A 47 -7.87 8.37 -10.25
N HIS A 48 -6.68 7.78 -10.33
CA HIS A 48 -5.43 8.51 -10.36
C HIS A 48 -5.10 8.92 -11.80
N ASP A 49 -4.46 10.07 -11.97
CA ASP A 49 -3.87 10.46 -13.25
C ASP A 49 -2.66 9.57 -13.60
N ALA A 50 -2.19 9.67 -14.85
CA ALA A 50 -1.11 8.82 -15.35
C ALA A 50 0.23 9.00 -14.60
N GLY A 51 0.54 10.22 -14.14
CA GLY A 51 1.76 10.50 -13.40
C GLY A 51 1.73 9.83 -12.03
N LYS A 52 0.62 10.00 -11.31
CA LYS A 52 0.42 9.40 -10.00
C LYS A 52 0.37 7.87 -10.06
N ARG A 53 -0.22 7.28 -11.11
CA ARG A 53 -0.16 5.82 -11.36
C ARG A 53 1.27 5.31 -11.49
N ARG A 54 2.09 6.01 -12.28
CA ARG A 54 3.50 5.62 -12.49
C ARG A 54 4.30 5.71 -11.19
N GLN A 55 4.08 6.76 -10.41
CA GLN A 55 4.73 6.94 -9.11
C GLN A 55 4.33 5.82 -8.13
N ILE A 56 3.04 5.52 -8.01
CA ILE A 56 2.54 4.44 -7.13
C ILE A 56 3.16 3.10 -7.54
N LEU A 57 3.16 2.77 -8.84
CA LEU A 57 3.73 1.52 -9.31
C LEU A 57 5.24 1.43 -9.03
N ARG A 58 5.98 2.52 -9.26
CA ARG A 58 7.41 2.58 -8.91
C ARG A 58 7.62 2.29 -7.43
N ASP A 59 6.82 2.92 -6.57
CA ASP A 59 6.97 2.78 -5.11
C ASP A 59 6.63 1.36 -4.65
N LEU A 60 5.59 0.73 -5.20
CA LEU A 60 5.26 -0.67 -4.93
C LEU A 60 6.40 -1.63 -5.34
N LEU A 61 6.99 -1.43 -6.52
CA LEU A 61 8.12 -2.24 -6.98
C LEU A 61 9.35 -2.06 -6.08
N CYS A 62 9.66 -0.83 -5.70
CA CYS A 62 10.76 -0.55 -4.78
C CYS A 62 10.51 -1.16 -3.38
N MET A 63 9.26 -1.11 -2.89
CA MET A 63 8.86 -1.74 -1.64
C MET A 63 9.05 -3.25 -1.70
N GLU A 64 8.52 -3.92 -2.73
CA GLU A 64 8.62 -5.37 -2.88
C GLU A 64 10.07 -5.85 -2.93
N LEU A 65 10.92 -5.14 -3.67
CA LEU A 65 12.35 -5.44 -3.80
C LEU A 65 13.11 -5.31 -2.47
N GLN A 66 12.81 -4.29 -1.69
CA GLN A 66 13.53 -3.98 -0.44
C GLN A 66 12.98 -4.74 0.78
N ALA A 67 11.70 -5.11 0.75
CA ALA A 67 10.98 -5.70 1.87
C ALA A 67 11.70 -6.92 2.48
N LYS A 68 12.22 -7.83 1.65
CA LYS A 68 12.92 -9.02 2.16
C LYS A 68 14.14 -8.67 3.02
N SER A 69 15.00 -7.77 2.52
CA SER A 69 16.19 -7.32 3.27
C SER A 69 15.77 -6.56 4.53
N TYR A 70 14.77 -5.69 4.41
CA TYR A 70 14.21 -4.95 5.53
C TYR A 70 13.70 -5.88 6.64
N GLY A 71 12.85 -6.87 6.32
CA GLY A 71 12.34 -7.83 7.28
C GLY A 71 13.44 -8.63 7.97
N LYS A 72 14.46 -9.09 7.21
CA LYS A 72 15.64 -9.77 7.79
C LYS A 72 16.41 -8.88 8.76
N SER A 73 16.61 -7.61 8.42
CA SER A 73 17.26 -6.65 9.33
C SER A 73 16.46 -6.38 10.62
N LYS A 74 15.16 -6.71 10.63
CA LYS A 74 14.28 -6.64 11.81
C LYS A 74 14.19 -7.96 12.58
N GLY A 75 14.96 -8.98 12.17
CA GLY A 75 15.00 -10.28 12.85
C GLY A 75 13.98 -11.30 12.38
N PHE A 76 13.25 -11.03 11.28
CA PHE A 76 12.33 -12.01 10.69
C PHE A 76 13.04 -12.92 9.70
N GLU A 77 12.66 -14.19 9.67
CA GLU A 77 13.06 -15.10 8.60
C GLU A 77 12.17 -14.86 7.38
N VAL A 78 12.66 -14.09 6.40
CA VAL A 78 11.86 -13.76 5.21
C VAL A 78 12.36 -14.52 3.98
N ASP A 79 11.50 -15.35 3.40
CA ASP A 79 11.77 -16.10 2.17
C ASP A 79 11.21 -15.38 0.94
N GLN A 80 10.04 -14.76 1.07
CA GLN A 80 9.36 -14.03 0.01
C GLN A 80 8.90 -12.65 0.47
N SER A 81 8.76 -11.73 -0.48
CA SER A 81 8.14 -10.43 -0.23
C SER A 81 7.16 -10.05 -1.34
N ARG A 82 6.12 -9.32 -0.96
CA ARG A 82 5.13 -8.76 -1.87
C ARG A 82 4.77 -7.35 -1.45
N ALA A 83 4.42 -6.51 -2.42
CA ALA A 83 3.82 -5.20 -2.15
C ALA A 83 2.48 -5.06 -2.87
N HIS A 84 1.47 -4.60 -2.14
CA HIS A 84 0.14 -4.39 -2.68
C HIS A 84 -0.37 -2.97 -2.38
N ILE A 85 -1.31 -2.51 -3.19
CA ILE A 85 -2.14 -1.34 -2.92
C ILE A 85 -3.59 -1.78 -2.75
N ILE A 86 -4.20 -1.40 -1.63
CA ILE A 86 -5.60 -1.67 -1.32
C ILE A 86 -6.45 -0.48 -1.74
N PHE A 87 -7.25 -0.64 -2.78
CA PHE A 87 -8.30 0.30 -3.18
C PHE A 87 -9.62 -0.09 -2.50
N TYR A 88 -9.82 0.39 -1.27
CA TYR A 88 -10.91 -0.08 -0.42
C TYR A 88 -12.30 0.16 -1.03
N TYR A 89 -12.55 1.34 -1.62
CA TYR A 89 -13.81 1.64 -2.34
C TYR A 89 -13.72 1.47 -3.87
N GLY A 90 -12.80 0.63 -4.35
CA GLY A 90 -12.93 -0.05 -5.65
C GLY A 90 -12.44 0.64 -6.92
N LYS A 91 -12.13 1.95 -6.95
CA LYS A 91 -11.56 2.57 -8.17
C LYS A 91 -10.07 2.30 -8.33
N CYS A 92 -9.76 1.12 -8.85
CA CYS A 92 -8.40 0.67 -9.11
C CYS A 92 -7.75 1.48 -10.24
N SER A 93 -6.64 2.13 -9.93
CA SER A 93 -5.80 2.81 -10.93
C SER A 93 -4.55 2.01 -11.30
N ILE A 94 -4.28 0.93 -10.56
CA ILE A 94 -3.19 -0.03 -10.76
C ILE A 94 -3.83 -1.40 -11.02
N LYS A 95 -3.21 -2.23 -11.86
CA LYS A 95 -3.71 -3.56 -12.22
C LYS A 95 -3.18 -4.63 -11.25
N GLN A 96 -3.83 -5.79 -11.25
CA GLN A 96 -3.30 -7.02 -10.68
C GLN A 96 -1.88 -7.32 -11.23
N PRO A 97 -0.98 -7.96 -10.47
CA PRO A 97 -1.19 -8.53 -9.13
C PRO A 97 -1.02 -7.55 -7.95
N PHE A 98 -0.68 -6.28 -8.24
CA PHE A 98 -0.35 -5.30 -7.21
C PHE A 98 -1.57 -4.69 -6.52
N ALA A 99 -2.76 -4.78 -7.11
CA ALA A 99 -3.95 -4.12 -6.60
C ALA A 99 -4.89 -5.10 -5.88
N LEU A 100 -5.41 -4.70 -4.73
CA LEU A 100 -6.47 -5.39 -4.00
C LEU A 100 -7.68 -4.46 -3.87
N THR A 101 -8.88 -5.03 -3.88
CA THR A 101 -10.14 -4.31 -3.56
C THR A 101 -10.71 -4.85 -2.26
N SER A 102 -11.64 -4.13 -1.64
CA SER A 102 -12.33 -4.59 -0.42
C SER A 102 -12.93 -5.99 -0.56
N ASP A 103 -13.49 -6.31 -1.72
CA ASP A 103 -14.09 -7.63 -1.99
C ASP A 103 -13.07 -8.78 -1.99
N GLY A 104 -11.80 -8.50 -2.26
CA GLY A 104 -10.73 -9.51 -2.23
C GLY A 104 -10.03 -9.65 -0.88
N LEU A 105 -10.26 -8.75 0.09
CA LEU A 105 -9.48 -8.71 1.33
C LEU A 105 -9.70 -9.95 2.19
N ASN A 106 -10.95 -10.41 2.33
CA ASN A 106 -11.22 -11.56 3.19
C ASN A 106 -10.51 -12.82 2.69
N THR A 107 -10.49 -13.03 1.37
CA THR A 107 -9.74 -14.11 0.74
C THR A 107 -8.23 -13.92 0.89
N HIS A 108 -7.72 -12.70 0.67
CA HIS A 108 -6.29 -12.39 0.77
C HIS A 108 -5.73 -12.65 2.17
N PHE A 109 -6.49 -12.30 3.20
CA PHE A 109 -6.06 -12.39 4.60
C PHE A 109 -6.58 -13.63 5.33
N GLY A 110 -7.47 -14.42 4.73
CA GLY A 110 -8.13 -15.56 5.39
C GLY A 110 -8.98 -15.17 6.61
N PHE A 111 -9.39 -13.90 6.70
CA PHE A 111 -10.07 -13.33 7.87
C PHE A 111 -11.12 -12.29 7.41
N PRO A 112 -12.28 -12.15 8.10
CA PRO A 112 -13.33 -11.17 7.75
C PRO A 112 -12.93 -9.71 8.04
N ILE A 113 -11.85 -9.23 7.40
CA ILE A 113 -11.32 -7.87 7.57
C ILE A 113 -12.33 -6.83 7.10
N LYS A 114 -13.06 -7.10 6.01
CA LYS A 114 -13.99 -6.12 5.46
C LYS A 114 -15.06 -5.76 6.49
N GLU A 115 -15.61 -6.77 7.16
CA GLU A 115 -16.65 -6.64 8.18
C GLU A 115 -16.14 -5.85 9.39
N GLU A 116 -14.95 -6.18 9.89
CA GLU A 116 -14.35 -5.46 11.03
C GLU A 116 -14.06 -3.99 10.70
N VAL A 117 -13.57 -3.71 9.48
CA VAL A 117 -13.33 -2.33 9.03
C VAL A 117 -14.64 -1.56 8.92
N GLU A 118 -15.71 -2.16 8.38
CA GLU A 118 -17.00 -1.47 8.31
C GLU A 118 -17.67 -1.29 9.67
N ALA A 119 -17.48 -2.24 10.61
CA ALA A 119 -17.92 -2.08 11.99
C ALA A 119 -17.23 -0.88 12.67
N ALA A 120 -15.90 -0.75 12.47
CA ALA A 120 -15.15 0.41 12.95
C ALA A 120 -15.63 1.72 12.28
N ASN A 121 -15.87 1.71 10.96
CA ASN A 121 -16.42 2.87 10.25
C ASN A 121 -17.78 3.29 10.80
N ALA A 122 -18.66 2.33 11.12
CA ALA A 122 -19.97 2.59 11.70
C ALA A 122 -19.85 3.27 13.08
N LEU A 123 -18.92 2.81 13.92
CA LEU A 123 -18.63 3.43 15.21
C LEU A 123 -18.12 4.88 15.03
N PHE A 124 -17.16 5.11 14.13
CA PHE A 124 -16.64 6.45 13.89
C PHE A 124 -17.69 7.39 13.30
N LYS A 125 -18.55 6.88 12.42
CA LYS A 125 -19.67 7.63 11.87
C LYS A 125 -20.62 8.06 12.98
N LYS A 126 -21.00 7.16 13.89
CA LYS A 126 -21.85 7.47 15.04
C LYS A 126 -21.24 8.59 15.90
N ARG A 127 -19.97 8.44 16.30
CA ARG A 127 -19.27 9.45 17.12
C ARG A 127 -19.17 10.81 16.43
N LEU A 128 -18.93 10.82 15.12
CA LEU A 128 -18.88 12.06 14.35
C LEU A 128 -20.24 12.76 14.38
N PHE A 129 -21.34 12.02 14.24
CA PHE A 129 -22.68 12.60 14.32
C PHE A 129 -22.95 13.17 15.71
N GLU A 130 -22.67 12.44 16.78
CA GLU A 130 -22.81 12.92 18.17
C GLU A 130 -22.15 14.29 18.36
N ILE A 131 -20.86 14.40 17.97
CA ILE A 131 -20.09 15.65 18.02
C ILE A 131 -20.74 16.78 17.22
N LEU A 132 -21.21 16.48 16.00
CA LEU A 132 -21.80 17.48 15.10
C LEU A 132 -23.20 17.92 15.55
N SER A 133 -23.98 17.03 16.18
CA SER A 133 -25.32 17.33 16.68
C SER A 133 -25.35 17.91 18.09
N GLY A 134 -24.21 17.97 18.78
CA GLY A 134 -24.12 18.50 20.15
C GLY A 134 -24.77 17.62 21.22
N GLN A 135 -24.85 16.31 20.96
CA GLN A 135 -25.28 15.29 21.93
C GLN A 135 -24.07 14.52 22.46
#